data_AF-A0A945G3Y2-F1
#
_entry.id   AF-A0A945G3Y2-F1
#
_cell.length_a   1.000
_cell.length_b   1.000
_cell.length_c   1.000
_cell.angle_alpha   90.00
_cell.angle_beta   90.00
_cell.angle_gamma   90.00
#
_symmetry.space_group_name_H-M   'P 1'
#
loop_
_entity.id
_entity.type
_entity.pdbx_description
1 polymer ?
#
loop_
_entity_poly.entity_id
_entity_poly.type
_entity_poly.pdbx_seq_one_letter_code
_entity_poly.pdbx_strand_id
1 'polypeptide(L)'
;MIKKMLIILICFPLLSNSQSSYNLGLIGSYNWDGASYDSEGSDIWGWKNQTTGVEYALVGLNLGFSVIDLSSPQNPTEAFFIPGVNSTWRDIKTWGDHAYITTEGGGGLLIVDLTDLTGQTYTYYTGSFDAAHNIYIDENGVAYIFGAD
;
A
#
# COMPACT_ATOMS: atom_id res chain seq x y z
N MET A 1 -19.47 -3.42 -54.39
CA MET A 1 -18.47 -3.46 -53.30
C MET A 1 -19.05 -3.05 -51.94
N ILE A 2 -19.83 -1.97 -51.85
CA ILE A 2 -20.38 -1.43 -50.58
C ILE A 2 -21.19 -2.45 -49.75
N LYS A 3 -22.03 -3.28 -50.37
CA LYS A 3 -22.84 -4.29 -49.65
C LYS A 3 -22.02 -5.37 -48.92
N LYS A 4 -20.88 -5.80 -49.48
CA LYS A 4 -19.99 -6.79 -48.83
C LYS A 4 -19.24 -6.17 -47.65
N MET A 5 -18.87 -4.89 -47.76
CA MET A 5 -18.23 -4.13 -46.70
C MET A 5 -19.16 -3.90 -45.50
N LEU A 6 -20.46 -3.69 -45.76
CA LEU A 6 -21.48 -3.52 -44.73
C LEU A 6 -21.70 -4.80 -43.91
N ILE A 7 -21.71 -5.97 -44.55
CA ILE A 7 -21.84 -7.26 -43.85
C ILE A 7 -20.64 -7.52 -42.95
N ILE A 8 -19.43 -7.22 -43.42
CA ILE A 8 -18.20 -7.38 -42.61
C ILE A 8 -18.25 -6.47 -41.37
N LEU A 9 -18.71 -5.21 -41.52
CA LEU A 9 -18.81 -4.27 -40.39
C LEU A 9 -19.87 -4.70 -39.36
N ILE A 10 -20.97 -5.30 -39.80
CA ILE A 10 -22.04 -5.79 -38.92
C ILE A 10 -21.63 -7.08 -38.19
N CYS A 11 -20.83 -7.94 -38.82
CA CYS A 11 -20.41 -9.21 -38.22
C CYS A 11 -19.10 -9.11 -37.41
N PHE A 12 -18.31 -8.03 -37.57
CA PHE A 12 -17.08 -7.80 -36.80
C PHE A 12 -17.25 -7.88 -35.27
N PRO A 13 -18.30 -7.29 -34.64
CA PRO A 13 -18.51 -7.42 -33.19
C PRO A 13 -18.93 -8.82 -32.72
N LEU A 14 -19.24 -9.75 -33.63
CA LEU A 14 -19.56 -11.14 -33.29
C LEU A 14 -18.30 -12.03 -33.19
N LEU A 15 -17.13 -11.48 -33.57
CA LEU A 15 -15.84 -12.16 -33.50
C LEU A 15 -14.91 -11.56 -32.42
N SER A 16 -15.37 -10.50 -31.75
CA SER A 16 -14.68 -9.92 -30.60
C SER A 16 -14.95 -10.76 -29.35
N ASN A 17 -13.95 -11.52 -28.93
CA ASN A 17 -13.90 -12.03 -27.56
C ASN A 17 -13.52 -10.86 -26.65
N SER A 18 -14.35 -10.55 -25.65
CA SER A 18 -13.89 -9.68 -24.56
C SER A 18 -12.78 -10.38 -23.82
N GLN A 19 -11.73 -9.64 -23.46
CA GLN A 19 -10.69 -10.11 -22.55
C GLN A 19 -11.30 -10.71 -21.28
N SER A 20 -10.79 -11.87 -20.85
CA SER A 20 -11.14 -12.43 -19.55
C SER A 20 -10.71 -11.44 -18.47
N SER A 21 -11.65 -10.95 -17.67
CA SER A 21 -11.30 -10.31 -16.42
C SER A 21 -10.48 -11.32 -15.62
N TYR A 22 -9.30 -10.94 -15.12
CA TYR A 22 -8.72 -11.69 -14.00
C TYR A 22 -9.82 -11.77 -12.95
N ASN A 23 -10.20 -12.98 -12.50
CA ASN A 23 -11.35 -13.24 -11.63
C ASN A 23 -11.14 -12.64 -10.22
N LEU A 24 -10.99 -11.32 -10.13
CA LEU A 24 -10.85 -10.58 -8.90
C LEU A 24 -12.26 -10.25 -8.42
N GLY A 25 -12.68 -10.93 -7.35
CA GLY A 25 -13.87 -10.57 -6.59
C GLY A 25 -13.45 -9.73 -5.39
N LEU A 26 -14.18 -8.64 -5.13
CA LEU A 26 -14.03 -7.91 -3.87
C LEU A 26 -14.47 -8.82 -2.71
N ILE A 27 -13.56 -9.13 -1.80
CA ILE A 27 -13.84 -10.00 -0.64
C ILE A 27 -14.16 -9.23 0.64
N GLY A 28 -13.79 -7.95 0.71
CA GLY A 28 -14.06 -7.07 1.84
C GLY A 28 -13.45 -5.68 1.63
N SER A 29 -13.78 -4.76 2.52
CA SER A 29 -13.32 -3.38 2.49
C SER A 29 -13.16 -2.84 3.90
N TYR A 30 -12.15 -2.01 4.13
CA TYR A 30 -12.01 -1.22 5.35
C TYR A 30 -12.52 0.21 5.09
N ASN A 31 -13.33 0.75 6.00
CA ASN A 31 -13.86 2.11 5.92
C ASN A 31 -13.27 2.98 7.02
N TRP A 32 -12.71 4.12 6.63
CA TRP A 32 -12.09 5.10 7.51
C TRP A 32 -13.08 6.11 8.11
N ASP A 33 -14.37 6.03 7.77
CA ASP A 33 -15.41 6.90 8.31
C ASP A 33 -15.40 6.89 9.85
N GLY A 34 -15.18 8.07 10.44
CA GLY A 34 -15.14 8.25 11.90
C GLY A 34 -13.75 8.10 12.53
N ALA A 35 -12.70 7.87 11.72
CA ALA A 35 -11.32 8.02 12.18
C ALA A 35 -11.08 9.43 12.75
N SER A 36 -10.26 9.52 13.79
CA SER A 36 -9.94 10.80 14.44
C SER A 36 -8.84 11.60 13.72
N TYR A 37 -8.37 11.09 12.58
CA TYR A 37 -7.29 11.63 11.77
C TYR A 37 -7.68 11.60 10.28
N ASP A 38 -6.99 12.41 9.48
CA ASP A 38 -7.10 12.38 8.03
C ASP A 38 -6.54 11.05 7.48
N SER A 39 -7.37 10.41 6.65
CA SER A 39 -7.19 9.06 6.14
C SER A 39 -7.13 9.02 4.61
N GLU A 40 -6.91 10.17 3.96
CA GLU A 40 -6.52 10.16 2.55
C GLU A 40 -5.21 9.37 2.39
N GLY A 41 -5.28 8.35 1.53
CA GLY A 41 -4.21 7.37 1.35
C GLY A 41 -3.31 7.70 0.17
N SER A 42 -2.03 7.36 0.30
CA SER A 42 -0.98 7.64 -0.70
C SER A 42 -0.33 6.38 -1.26
N ASP A 43 -0.11 5.35 -0.43
CA ASP A 43 0.46 4.06 -0.84
C ASP A 43 -0.11 2.91 0.02
N ILE A 44 -0.02 1.69 -0.51
CA ILE A 44 -0.39 0.46 0.18
C ILE A 44 0.62 -0.66 -0.10
N TRP A 45 1.01 -1.37 0.95
CA TRP A 45 1.89 -2.54 0.88
C TRP A 45 1.32 -3.72 1.65
N GLY A 46 1.80 -4.93 1.37
CA GLY A 46 1.39 -6.14 2.06
C GLY A 46 2.49 -6.68 2.97
N TRP A 47 2.12 -7.17 4.15
CA TRP A 47 2.99 -7.97 4.98
C TRP A 47 2.27 -9.21 5.50
N LYS A 48 3.00 -10.32 5.58
CA LYS A 48 2.50 -11.57 6.13
C LYS A 48 3.35 -11.93 7.34
N ASN A 49 2.71 -12.01 8.50
CA ASN A 49 3.35 -12.49 9.71
C ASN A 49 3.82 -13.93 9.48
N GLN A 50 5.13 -14.15 9.50
CA GLN A 50 5.72 -15.45 9.19
C GLN A 50 5.40 -16.52 10.25
N THR A 51 5.07 -16.10 11.48
CA THR A 51 4.75 -17.01 12.59
C THR A 51 3.29 -17.45 12.54
N THR A 52 2.36 -16.51 12.35
CA THR A 52 0.91 -16.80 12.41
C THR A 52 0.29 -17.08 11.04
N GLY A 53 0.95 -16.63 9.96
CA GLY A 53 0.43 -16.68 8.60
C GLY A 53 -0.65 -15.64 8.29
N VAL A 54 -0.99 -14.76 9.24
CA VAL A 54 -1.95 -13.67 9.06
C VAL A 54 -1.34 -12.59 8.15
N GLU A 55 -2.15 -12.06 7.24
CA GLU A 55 -1.78 -10.98 6.33
C GLU A 55 -2.29 -9.64 6.86
N TYR A 56 -1.55 -8.58 6.57
CA TYR A 56 -1.83 -7.22 6.97
C TYR A 56 -1.64 -6.30 5.77
N ALA A 57 -2.54 -5.32 5.64
CA ALA A 57 -2.33 -4.19 4.73
C ALA A 57 -1.65 -3.06 5.48
N LEU A 58 -0.55 -2.57 4.93
CA LEU A 58 0.22 -1.45 5.44
C LEU A 58 -0.17 -0.22 4.60
N VAL A 59 -0.72 0.81 5.21
CA VAL A 59 -1.36 1.92 4.50
C VAL A 59 -0.71 3.25 4.89
N GLY A 60 -0.24 3.99 3.89
CA GLY A 60 0.31 5.33 4.06
C GLY A 60 -0.81 6.35 3.98
N LEU A 61 -1.01 7.14 5.02
CA LEU A 61 -2.08 8.14 5.15
C LEU A 61 -1.51 9.54 5.32
N ASN A 62 -2.27 10.58 5.00
CA ASN A 62 -1.83 11.98 5.14
C ASN A 62 -1.18 12.27 6.50
N LEU A 63 -1.82 11.83 7.59
CA LEU A 63 -1.34 12.08 8.96
C LEU A 63 -0.59 10.91 9.59
N GLY A 64 -0.26 9.85 8.85
CA GLY A 64 0.54 8.77 9.45
C GLY A 64 0.55 7.46 8.67
N PHE A 65 0.80 6.39 9.40
CA PHE A 65 0.92 5.03 8.89
C PHE A 65 -0.04 4.13 9.66
N SER A 66 -0.82 3.33 8.94
CA SER A 66 -1.74 2.37 9.54
C SER A 66 -1.45 0.93 9.12
N VAL A 67 -1.73 0.00 10.03
CA VAL A 67 -1.68 -1.43 9.79
C VAL A 67 -3.06 -2.01 9.98
N ILE A 68 -3.62 -2.56 8.90
CA ILE A 68 -4.93 -3.20 8.86
C ILE A 68 -4.76 -4.71 8.95
N ASP A 69 -5.39 -5.32 9.95
CA ASP A 69 -5.47 -6.76 10.15
C ASP A 69 -6.45 -7.39 9.15
N LEU A 70 -5.97 -8.37 8.37
CA LEU A 70 -6.73 -9.12 7.39
C LEU A 70 -6.96 -10.58 7.79
N SER A 71 -6.86 -10.93 9.08
CA SER A 71 -7.21 -12.26 9.62
C SER A 71 -8.64 -12.67 9.27
N SER A 72 -9.54 -11.70 9.14
CA SER A 72 -10.89 -11.84 8.59
C SER A 72 -11.07 -10.88 7.41
N PRO A 73 -10.71 -11.27 6.17
CA PRO A 73 -10.70 -10.36 5.02
C PRO A 73 -12.05 -9.72 4.69
N GLN A 74 -13.16 -10.36 5.11
CA GLN A 74 -14.52 -9.84 4.94
C GLN A 74 -14.83 -8.70 5.92
N ASN A 75 -14.14 -8.63 7.06
CA ASN A 75 -14.30 -7.59 8.08
C ASN A 75 -12.92 -7.13 8.59
N PRO A 76 -12.13 -6.40 7.77
CA PRO A 76 -10.83 -5.90 8.20
C PRO A 76 -10.95 -4.95 9.39
N THR A 77 -9.93 -4.92 10.25
CA THR A 77 -9.84 -4.00 11.40
C THR A 77 -8.48 -3.32 11.45
N GLU A 78 -8.41 -2.07 11.91
CA GLU A 78 -7.12 -1.42 12.15
C GLU A 78 -6.47 -2.04 13.40
N ALA A 79 -5.28 -2.62 13.23
CA ALA A 79 -4.47 -3.13 14.32
C ALA A 79 -3.87 -1.96 15.12
N PHE A 80 -3.27 -1.01 14.42
CA PHE A 80 -2.75 0.22 15.00
C PHE A 80 -2.54 1.31 13.95
N PHE A 81 -2.43 2.55 14.43
CA PHE A 81 -2.05 3.73 13.67
C PHE A 81 -0.88 4.45 14.36
N ILE A 82 0.13 4.83 13.59
CA ILE A 82 1.28 5.64 14.02
C ILE A 82 1.12 7.04 13.41
N PRO A 83 0.89 8.09 14.24
CA PRO A 83 0.87 9.47 13.76
C PRO A 83 2.22 9.88 13.16
N GLY A 84 2.17 10.67 12.09
CA GLY A 84 3.33 11.24 11.42
C GLY A 84 3.13 12.69 11.02
N VAL A 85 4.15 13.28 10.39
CA VAL A 85 4.05 14.63 9.79
C VAL A 85 2.96 14.66 8.72
N ASN A 86 2.23 15.77 8.59
CA ASN A 86 1.21 15.89 7.55
C ASN A 86 1.86 15.92 6.15
N SER A 87 1.56 14.93 5.31
CA SER A 87 2.07 14.84 3.95
C SER A 87 1.18 13.96 3.08
N THR A 88 0.87 14.42 1.88
CA THR A 88 0.08 13.65 0.90
C THR A 88 0.83 12.46 0.32
N TRP A 89 2.12 12.31 0.61
CA TRP A 89 2.97 11.30 -0.01
C TRP A 89 3.73 10.49 1.03
N ARG A 90 3.50 9.19 1.02
CA ARG A 90 4.29 8.16 1.68
C ARG A 90 4.51 6.99 0.72
N ASP A 91 5.60 6.27 0.91
CA ASP A 91 5.86 5.01 0.21
C ASP A 91 6.34 3.99 1.24
N ILE A 92 5.85 2.75 1.12
CA ILE A 92 6.04 1.71 2.13
C ILE A 92 6.72 0.50 1.48
N LYS A 93 7.77 -0.03 2.12
CA LYS A 93 8.34 -1.34 1.80
C LYS A 93 8.60 -2.13 3.07
N THR A 94 8.75 -3.44 2.91
CA THR A 94 9.06 -4.35 4.03
C THR A 94 10.36 -5.09 3.79
N TRP A 95 11.05 -5.40 4.88
CA TRP A 95 12.18 -6.32 4.89
C TRP A 95 12.15 -7.14 6.18
N GLY A 96 11.99 -8.46 6.04
CA GLY A 96 11.64 -9.32 7.18
C GLY A 96 10.35 -8.87 7.85
N ASP A 97 10.39 -8.70 9.17
CA ASP A 97 9.25 -8.24 9.98
C ASP A 97 9.30 -6.74 10.28
N HIS A 98 9.93 -5.94 9.41
CA HIS A 98 9.95 -4.49 9.55
C HIS A 98 9.30 -3.80 8.34
N ALA A 99 8.54 -2.73 8.60
CA ALA A 99 8.11 -1.78 7.59
C ALA A 99 9.01 -0.55 7.60
N TYR A 100 9.29 -0.02 6.41
CA TYR A 100 10.10 1.16 6.16
C TYR A 100 9.26 2.13 5.35
N ILE A 101 9.03 3.32 5.90
CA ILE A 101 8.08 4.29 5.37
C ILE A 101 8.79 5.62 5.16
N THR A 102 8.87 6.06 3.91
CA THR A 102 9.33 7.41 3.55
C THR A 102 8.16 8.38 3.48
N THR A 103 8.45 9.67 3.51
CA THR A 103 7.48 10.72 3.21
C THR A 103 8.17 11.96 2.65
N GLU A 104 7.47 12.73 1.83
CA GLU A 104 7.94 14.05 1.38
C GLU A 104 7.76 15.15 2.44
N GLY A 105 7.13 14.86 3.58
CA GLY A 105 6.83 15.83 4.62
C GLY A 105 7.97 16.12 5.61
N GLY A 106 9.12 15.46 5.45
CA GLY A 106 10.22 15.49 6.42
C GLY A 106 10.13 14.40 7.49
N GLY A 107 11.05 14.40 8.45
CA GLY A 107 11.08 13.46 9.58
C GLY A 107 11.85 12.17 9.33
N GLY A 108 12.46 12.03 8.15
CA GLY A 108 13.31 10.92 7.76
C GLY A 108 12.54 9.63 7.44
N LEU A 109 13.15 8.49 7.76
CA LEU A 109 12.59 7.16 7.52
C LEU A 109 11.94 6.61 8.79
N LEU A 110 10.63 6.38 8.77
CA LEU A 110 9.95 5.63 9.83
C LEU A 110 10.24 4.13 9.63
N ILE A 111 10.70 3.47 10.68
CA ILE A 111 10.99 2.03 10.72
C ILE A 111 10.14 1.41 11.83
N VAL A 112 9.25 0.49 11.47
CA VAL A 112 8.27 -0.11 12.38
C VAL A 112 8.52 -1.60 12.51
N ASP A 113 8.58 -2.12 13.73
CA ASP A 113 8.59 -3.57 14.01
C ASP A 113 7.16 -4.11 13.90
N LEU A 114 6.90 -4.95 12.90
CA LEU A 114 5.58 -5.52 12.62
C LEU A 114 5.27 -6.75 13.49
N THR A 115 6.24 -7.25 14.27
CA THR A 115 5.97 -8.28 15.28
C THR A 115 5.26 -7.71 16.51
N ASP A 116 5.41 -6.40 16.76
CA ASP A 116 4.64 -5.65 17.76
C ASP A 116 3.38 -5.03 17.15
N LEU A 117 2.28 -5.79 17.19
CA LEU A 117 0.96 -5.34 16.71
C LEU A 117 0.28 -4.31 17.63
N THR A 118 0.96 -3.80 18.67
CA THR A 118 0.47 -2.64 19.43
C THR A 118 0.86 -1.30 18.81
N GLY A 119 1.77 -1.31 17.83
CA GLY A 119 2.26 -0.11 17.15
C GLY A 119 3.18 0.77 17.99
N GLN A 120 3.77 0.24 19.07
CA GLN A 120 4.61 1.01 19.99
C GLN A 120 6.11 0.85 19.72
N THR A 121 6.50 -0.15 18.94
CA THR A 121 7.90 -0.43 18.61
C THR A 121 8.25 0.10 17.22
N TYR A 122 8.70 1.35 17.18
CA TYR A 122 9.19 2.00 15.96
C TYR A 122 10.30 3.00 16.26
N THR A 123 11.04 3.39 15.22
CA THR A 123 12.06 4.43 15.31
C THR A 123 12.08 5.27 14.03
N TYR A 124 12.72 6.43 14.10
CA TYR A 124 12.97 7.28 12.94
C TYR A 124 14.47 7.35 12.67
N TYR A 125 14.86 7.12 11.42
CA TYR A 125 16.20 7.39 10.92
C TYR A 125 16.23 8.74 10.20
N THR A 126 16.99 9.70 10.74
CA THR A 126 17.09 11.09 10.24
C THR A 126 18.53 11.46 9.84
N GLY A 127 19.37 10.47 9.58
CA GLY A 127 20.82 10.66 9.49
C GLY A 127 21.36 11.12 8.13
N SER A 128 20.64 10.91 7.03
CA SER A 128 21.15 11.17 5.67
C SER A 128 20.18 11.88 4.73
N PHE A 129 18.92 12.00 5.12
CA PHE A 129 17.88 12.75 4.42
C PHE A 129 16.79 13.13 5.41
N ASP A 130 16.02 14.18 5.12
CA ASP A 130 14.84 14.54 5.90
C ASP A 130 13.55 14.09 5.18
N ALA A 131 13.49 14.24 3.87
CA ALA A 131 12.35 13.85 3.06
C ALA A 131 12.76 12.93 1.90
N ALA A 132 11.87 12.05 1.46
CA ALA A 132 12.08 11.22 0.27
C ALA A 132 10.77 10.78 -0.37
N HIS A 133 10.75 10.71 -1.71
CA HIS A 133 9.57 10.35 -2.48
C HIS A 133 9.27 8.84 -2.46
N ASN A 134 10.30 8.00 -2.58
CA ASN A 134 10.12 6.56 -2.79
C ASN A 134 11.24 5.75 -2.12
N ILE A 135 10.93 4.51 -1.79
CA ILE A 135 11.87 3.52 -1.25
C ILE A 135 11.72 2.19 -1.99
N TYR A 136 12.86 1.57 -2.28
CA TYR A 136 12.95 0.18 -2.71
C TYR A 136 13.89 -0.58 -1.78
N ILE A 137 13.57 -1.81 -1.44
CA ILE A 137 14.47 -2.70 -0.70
C ILE A 137 14.71 -3.95 -1.54
N ASP A 138 15.97 -4.24 -1.82
CA ASP A 138 16.35 -5.42 -2.62
C ASP A 138 16.42 -6.71 -1.78
N GLU A 139 16.67 -7.83 -2.45
CA GLU A 139 16.80 -9.15 -1.84
C GLU A 139 18.00 -9.32 -0.90
N ASN A 140 18.87 -8.32 -0.81
CA ASN A 140 20.01 -8.30 0.12
C ASN A 140 19.72 -7.42 1.35
N GLY A 141 18.53 -6.82 1.44
CA GLY A 141 18.16 -5.90 2.51
C GLY A 141 18.78 -4.52 2.37
N VAL A 142 19.20 -4.13 1.16
CA VAL A 142 19.70 -2.77 0.90
C VAL A 142 18.51 -1.89 0.54
N ALA A 143 18.30 -0.82 1.31
CA ALA A 143 17.29 0.19 1.04
C ALA A 143 17.84 1.29 0.12
N TYR A 144 17.17 1.51 -1.01
CA TYR A 144 17.43 2.56 -1.98
C TYR A 144 16.39 3.65 -1.81
N ILE A 145 16.86 4.86 -1.52
CA ILE A 145 16.01 6.03 -1.29
C ILE A 145 16.04 6.90 -2.55
N PHE A 146 14.87 7.26 -3.07
CA PHE A 146 14.72 8.04 -4.29
C PHE A 146 14.03 9.38 -4.03
N GLY A 147 14.52 10.43 -4.67
CA GLY A 147 13.96 11.78 -4.54
C GLY A 147 14.16 12.36 -3.14
N ALA A 148 15.31 12.10 -2.52
CA ALA A 148 15.70 12.74 -1.26
C ALA A 148 16.25 14.16 -1.47
N ASP A 149 16.22 14.97 -0.41
CA ASP A 149 16.66 16.38 -0.36
C ASP A 149 18.18 16.59 -0.21
#